data_AF-A0A2C5WVC5-F1
#
_entry.id   AF-A0A2C5WVC5-F1
#
_cell.length_a   1.000
_cell.length_b   1.000
_cell.length_c   1.000
_cell.angle_alpha   90.00
_cell.angle_beta   90.00
_cell.angle_gamma   90.00
#
_symmetry.space_group_name_H-M   'P 1'
#
loop_
_entity.id
_entity.type
_entity.pdbx_description
1 polymer ?
#
loop_
_entity_poly.entity_id
_entity_poly.type
_entity_poly.pdbx_seq_one_letter_code
_entity_poly.pdbx_strand_id
1 'polypeptide(L)'
;MRFSVFATLVFIAFSNAGLFNHIQDSWSFDLDEEKESFWMSRMRDDVPLSQLVIPGTHGSMTDSVDNSLFQTQNVPLAQQLIGGIRYIEITCRYMDQKMAVYHRNADTGYSLDNVLTTLYDFLDHEPSETIILRIQESGTFDFNTFFDSMEGYFAPGSELGDRAVQHIYVGNSDDATLPTLGEARGKVVILQDFKSSPRGPYGIPWD
;
A
#
# COMPACT_ATOMS: atom_id res chain seq x y z
N MET A 1 40.19 5.31 2.76
CA MET A 1 38.85 5.85 3.11
C MET A 1 38.62 5.59 4.59
N ARG A 2 38.60 6.65 5.41
CA ARG A 2 38.34 6.55 6.85
C ARG A 2 36.84 6.69 7.05
N PHE A 3 36.15 5.58 7.25
CA PHE A 3 34.76 5.59 7.68
C PHE A 3 34.70 6.19 9.09
N SER A 4 33.97 7.29 9.24
CA SER A 4 33.78 7.97 10.52
C SER A 4 32.78 7.17 11.36
N VAL A 5 33.29 6.55 12.44
CA VAL A 5 32.50 5.84 13.47
C VAL A 5 31.47 6.77 14.15
N PHE A 6 31.62 8.09 14.02
CA PHE A 6 30.71 9.08 14.61
C PHE A 6 29.37 9.23 13.87
N ALA A 7 29.29 8.88 12.59
CA ALA A 7 28.02 8.97 11.86
C ALA A 7 27.04 7.83 12.24
N THR A 8 27.56 6.71 12.73
CA THR A 8 26.74 5.55 13.12
C THR A 8 26.12 5.69 14.52
N LEU A 9 26.64 6.58 15.37
CA LEU A 9 26.20 6.73 16.76
C LEU A 9 24.99 7.64 16.95
N VAL A 10 24.67 8.51 15.97
CA VAL A 10 23.52 9.43 16.09
C VAL A 10 22.19 8.76 15.75
N PHE A 11 22.20 7.61 15.06
CA PHE A 11 21.00 6.82 14.81
C PHE A 11 20.60 5.88 15.96
N ILE A 12 21.40 5.79 17.04
CA ILE A 12 21.16 4.84 18.15
C ILE A 12 20.40 5.48 19.33
N ALA A 13 20.27 6.82 19.37
CA ALA A 13 19.79 7.52 20.57
C ALA A 13 18.27 7.74 20.67
N PHE A 14 17.48 7.32 19.66
CA PHE A 14 16.02 7.55 19.64
C PHE A 14 15.23 6.36 19.10
N SER A 15 15.56 5.13 19.49
CA SER A 15 14.59 4.05 19.35
C SER A 15 13.73 3.99 20.60
N ASN A 16 12.49 4.48 20.50
CA ASN A 16 11.46 4.13 21.47
C ASN A 16 11.17 2.63 21.31
N ALA A 17 11.09 1.93 22.43
CA ALA A 17 10.81 0.50 22.40
C ALA A 17 9.31 0.29 22.23
N GLY A 18 8.91 -0.22 21.07
CA GLY A 18 7.53 -0.66 20.84
C GLY A 18 7.18 -1.80 21.78
N LEU A 19 6.12 -1.60 22.57
CA LEU A 19 5.51 -2.63 23.40
C LEU A 19 4.16 -3.02 22.81
N PHE A 20 4.06 -4.22 22.24
CA PHE A 20 2.80 -4.79 21.79
C PHE A 20 2.62 -6.21 22.32
N ASN A 21 1.50 -6.50 22.98
CA ASN A 21 1.22 -7.83 23.56
C ASN A 21 2.38 -8.43 24.38
N HIS A 22 3.04 -7.61 25.21
CA HIS A 22 4.21 -7.98 26.02
C HIS A 22 5.49 -8.33 25.25
N ILE A 23 5.50 -8.12 23.93
CA ILE A 23 6.71 -8.15 23.11
C ILE A 23 7.29 -6.73 23.15
N GLN A 24 8.49 -6.61 23.71
CA GLN A 24 9.27 -5.38 23.68
C GLN A 24 10.40 -5.57 22.67
N ASP A 25 10.39 -4.80 21.59
CA ASP A 25 11.48 -4.77 20.61
C ASP A 25 12.04 -3.35 20.50
N SER A 26 13.29 -3.19 20.91
CA SER A 26 14.03 -1.92 20.83
C SER A 26 14.35 -1.48 19.40
N TRP A 27 14.05 -2.32 18.41
CA TRP A 27 14.27 -2.08 16.98
C TRP A 27 12.95 -2.00 16.19
N SER A 28 11.80 -2.15 16.86
CA SER A 28 10.51 -1.86 16.26
C SER A 28 10.32 -0.35 16.17
N PHE A 29 9.72 0.13 15.08
CA PHE A 29 9.25 1.50 14.94
C PHE A 29 7.76 1.53 15.25
N ASP A 30 7.32 2.48 16.08
CA ASP A 30 5.93 2.63 16.48
C ASP A 30 5.25 3.64 15.55
N LEU A 31 4.46 3.10 14.61
CA LEU A 31 3.76 3.89 13.60
C LEU A 31 2.71 4.85 14.19
N ASP A 32 2.31 4.67 15.45
CA ASP A 32 1.42 5.53 16.21
C ASP A 32 2.14 6.66 16.95
N GLU A 33 3.46 6.58 17.13
CA GLU A 33 4.27 7.64 17.74
C GLU A 33 4.94 8.56 16.70
N GLU A 34 5.32 8.02 15.54
CA GLU A 34 6.00 8.79 14.48
C GLU A 34 5.03 9.43 13.46
N LYS A 35 5.39 10.62 12.97
CA LYS A 35 4.61 11.36 11.96
C LYS A 35 5.49 11.72 10.76
N GLU A 36 5.65 10.76 9.86
CA GLU A 36 6.35 10.93 8.59
C GLU A 36 5.35 10.85 7.42
N SER A 37 4.21 11.56 7.54
CA SER A 37 3.14 11.53 6.53
C SER A 37 3.49 12.19 5.20
N PHE A 38 4.60 12.94 5.13
CA PHE A 38 5.01 13.70 3.94
C PHE A 38 6.50 13.53 3.58
N TRP A 39 7.11 12.38 3.89
CA TRP A 39 8.56 12.22 3.71
C TRP A 39 9.00 12.31 2.23
N MET A 40 8.14 11.91 1.27
CA MET A 40 8.47 12.00 -0.16
C MET A 40 8.48 13.45 -0.67
N SER A 41 7.84 14.40 0.03
CA SER A 41 7.88 15.84 -0.32
C SER A 41 9.28 16.43 -0.40
N ARG A 42 10.25 15.83 0.31
CA ARG A 42 11.65 16.28 0.39
C ARG A 42 12.50 15.78 -0.78
N MET A 43 11.94 14.93 -1.64
CA MET A 43 12.63 14.31 -2.76
C MET A 43 12.31 15.03 -4.08
N ARG A 44 13.23 14.94 -5.06
CA ARG A 44 13.03 15.56 -6.38
C ARG A 44 12.09 14.71 -7.23
N ASP A 45 11.35 15.38 -8.10
CA ASP A 45 10.33 14.76 -8.95
C ASP A 45 10.92 13.81 -10.01
N ASP A 46 12.15 14.07 -10.47
CA ASP A 46 12.84 13.28 -11.49
C ASP A 46 13.46 11.98 -10.97
N VAL A 47 13.32 11.67 -9.67
CA VAL A 47 13.83 10.41 -9.10
C VAL A 47 12.92 9.27 -9.56
N PRO A 48 13.45 8.23 -10.24
CA PRO A 48 12.65 7.05 -10.57
C PRO A 48 12.15 6.35 -9.32
N LEU A 49 10.88 5.92 -9.30
CA LEU A 49 10.29 5.26 -8.14
C LEU A 49 11.08 3.98 -7.74
N SER A 50 11.65 3.30 -8.75
CA SER A 50 12.51 2.13 -8.57
C SER A 50 13.85 2.37 -7.87
N GLN A 51 14.24 3.63 -7.68
CA GLN A 51 15.46 4.02 -6.96
C GLN A 51 15.21 4.40 -5.50
N LEU A 52 13.94 4.42 -5.06
CA LEU A 52 13.59 4.74 -3.69
C LEU A 52 13.65 3.50 -2.80
N VAL A 53 14.08 3.71 -1.55
CA VAL A 53 13.84 2.74 -0.47
C VAL A 53 12.49 3.09 0.12
N ILE A 54 11.50 2.24 -0.13
CA ILE A 54 10.12 2.48 0.27
C ILE A 54 9.73 1.49 1.38
N PRO A 55 9.36 1.96 2.59
CA PRO A 55 8.86 1.09 3.64
C PRO A 55 7.46 0.57 3.28
N GLY A 56 7.23 -0.71 3.58
CA GLY A 56 6.00 -1.42 3.25
C GLY A 56 5.53 -2.36 4.34
N THR A 57 4.25 -2.71 4.31
CA THR A 57 3.65 -3.67 5.23
C THR A 57 3.08 -4.88 4.48
N HIS A 58 3.32 -6.08 5.00
CA HIS A 58 2.71 -7.33 4.52
C HIS A 58 1.40 -7.56 5.28
N GLY A 59 0.33 -7.90 4.56
CA GLY A 59 -1.00 -8.07 5.14
C GLY A 59 -1.47 -6.78 5.80
N SER A 60 -1.46 -5.67 5.07
CA SER A 60 -1.60 -4.32 5.63
C SER A 60 -2.93 -4.08 6.37
N MET A 61 -3.97 -4.86 6.09
CA MET A 61 -5.30 -4.74 6.68
C MET A 61 -5.56 -5.73 7.81
N THR A 62 -4.55 -6.15 8.57
CA THR A 62 -4.71 -7.21 9.59
C THR A 62 -4.83 -6.68 11.01
N ASP A 63 -4.88 -5.37 11.23
CA ASP A 63 -4.91 -4.74 12.56
C ASP A 63 -6.07 -5.21 13.44
N SER A 64 -7.23 -5.49 12.84
CA SER A 64 -8.42 -5.99 13.54
C SER A 64 -8.55 -7.53 13.56
N VAL A 65 -7.53 -8.27 13.10
CA VAL A 65 -7.57 -9.75 13.12
C VAL A 65 -7.24 -10.28 14.51
N ASP A 66 -8.19 -10.94 15.17
CA ASP A 66 -8.00 -11.48 16.52
C ASP A 66 -6.98 -12.63 16.62
N ASN A 67 -6.81 -13.38 15.53
CA ASN A 67 -5.89 -14.51 15.52
C ASN A 67 -4.45 -14.02 15.31
N SER A 68 -3.66 -13.99 16.38
CA SER A 68 -2.24 -13.62 16.37
C SER A 68 -1.35 -14.36 15.35
N LEU A 69 -1.75 -15.55 14.86
CA LEU A 69 -1.02 -16.24 13.78
C LEU A 69 -1.23 -15.62 12.40
N PHE A 70 -2.30 -14.83 12.23
CA PHE A 70 -2.69 -14.16 11.00
C PHE A 70 -2.65 -12.62 11.11
N GLN A 71 -2.58 -12.06 12.32
CA GLN A 71 -2.36 -10.64 12.55
C GLN A 71 -0.90 -10.28 12.26
N THR A 72 -0.66 -9.47 11.24
CA THR A 72 0.69 -8.99 10.88
C THR A 72 0.89 -7.51 11.13
N GLN A 73 -0.20 -6.75 11.27
CA GLN A 73 -0.20 -5.35 11.66
C GLN A 73 -1.02 -5.19 12.94
N ASN A 74 -0.69 -4.19 13.75
CA ASN A 74 -1.38 -3.85 15.00
C ASN A 74 -1.96 -2.43 15.00
N VAL A 75 -1.82 -1.69 13.89
CA VAL A 75 -2.35 -0.35 13.71
C VAL A 75 -3.13 -0.25 12.39
N PRO A 76 -4.23 0.52 12.34
CA PRO A 76 -5.03 0.70 11.13
C PRO A 76 -4.24 1.28 9.96
N LEU A 77 -4.64 0.98 8.73
CA LEU A 77 -3.99 1.46 7.50
C LEU A 77 -3.76 2.98 7.48
N ALA A 78 -4.73 3.78 7.92
CA ALA A 78 -4.57 5.23 8.00
C ALA A 78 -3.37 5.65 8.88
N GLN A 79 -3.17 4.97 10.01
CA GLN A 79 -2.04 5.21 10.90
C GLN A 79 -0.73 4.73 10.28
N GLN A 80 -0.74 3.62 9.53
CA GLN A 80 0.44 3.16 8.78
C GLN A 80 0.91 4.22 7.78
N LEU A 81 -0.03 4.85 7.06
CA LEU A 81 0.28 5.92 6.10
C LEU A 81 0.82 7.18 6.81
N ILE A 82 0.23 7.57 7.95
CA ILE A 82 0.74 8.69 8.77
C ILE A 82 2.15 8.42 9.28
N GLY A 83 2.44 7.17 9.67
CA GLY A 83 3.77 6.74 10.12
C GLY A 83 4.78 6.52 8.98
N GLY A 84 4.39 6.74 7.71
CA GLY A 84 5.33 6.78 6.57
C GLY A 84 5.33 5.54 5.67
N ILE A 85 4.49 4.53 5.92
CA ILE A 85 4.34 3.37 5.03
C ILE A 85 3.80 3.82 3.68
N ARG A 86 4.41 3.34 2.58
CA ARG A 86 3.99 3.66 1.19
C ARG A 86 3.89 2.45 0.28
N TYR A 87 4.25 1.25 0.75
CA TYR A 87 3.94 0.00 0.05
C TYR A 87 2.92 -0.81 0.86
N ILE A 88 1.77 -1.06 0.25
CA ILE A 88 0.60 -1.70 0.86
C ILE A 88 0.34 -3.02 0.15
N GLU A 89 0.25 -4.11 0.90
CA GLU A 89 -0.05 -5.43 0.35
C GLU A 89 -1.38 -5.94 0.90
N ILE A 90 -2.31 -6.21 -0.03
CA ILE A 90 -3.60 -6.81 0.27
C ILE A 90 -3.83 -8.05 -0.59
N THR A 91 -4.62 -8.98 -0.06
CA THR A 91 -5.17 -10.09 -0.84
C THR A 91 -6.69 -9.95 -0.87
N CYS A 92 -7.25 -9.80 -2.07
CA CYS A 92 -8.68 -9.69 -2.27
C CYS A 92 -9.29 -11.06 -2.62
N ARG A 93 -10.52 -11.26 -2.14
CA ARG A 93 -11.42 -12.35 -2.52
C ARG A 93 -12.73 -11.77 -2.98
N TYR A 94 -13.21 -12.22 -4.15
CA TYR A 94 -14.55 -11.91 -4.58
C TYR A 94 -15.55 -12.82 -3.87
N MET A 95 -16.39 -12.27 -2.99
CA MET A 95 -17.41 -13.00 -2.24
C MET A 95 -18.67 -12.13 -2.09
N ASP A 96 -19.85 -12.73 -2.28
CA ASP A 96 -21.14 -12.05 -2.11
C ASP A 96 -21.24 -10.69 -2.82
N GLN A 97 -20.75 -10.65 -4.07
CA GLN A 97 -20.73 -9.44 -4.92
C GLN A 97 -19.86 -8.30 -4.38
N LYS A 98 -18.86 -8.61 -3.57
CA LYS A 98 -17.92 -7.63 -2.99
C LYS A 98 -16.48 -8.14 -3.03
N MET A 99 -15.53 -7.21 -3.06
CA MET A 99 -14.11 -7.51 -2.87
C MET A 99 -13.75 -7.42 -1.40
N ALA A 100 -13.76 -8.56 -0.71
CA ALA A 100 -13.35 -8.67 0.69
C ALA A 100 -11.82 -8.85 0.78
N VAL A 101 -11.20 -8.28 1.82
CA VAL A 101 -9.76 -8.38 2.06
C VAL A 101 -9.49 -9.50 3.05
N TYR A 102 -8.58 -10.40 2.68
CA TYR A 102 -8.17 -11.55 3.48
C TYR A 102 -6.67 -11.52 3.73
N HIS A 103 -6.26 -12.18 4.80
CA HIS A 103 -4.87 -12.58 5.01
C HIS A 103 -4.79 -14.08 5.24
N ARG A 104 -4.20 -14.80 4.28
CA ARG A 104 -4.25 -16.27 4.23
C ARG A 104 -5.71 -16.77 4.32
N ASN A 105 -6.12 -17.35 5.45
CA ASN A 105 -7.47 -17.86 5.67
C ASN A 105 -8.30 -16.99 6.61
N ALA A 106 -7.76 -15.88 7.10
CA ALA A 106 -8.45 -14.94 7.98
C ALA A 106 -9.15 -13.86 7.15
N ASP A 107 -10.45 -13.68 7.41
CA ASP A 107 -11.16 -12.47 7.00
C ASP A 107 -10.65 -11.32 7.86
N THR A 108 -10.27 -10.22 7.22
CA THR A 108 -9.81 -9.03 7.92
C THR A 108 -10.96 -8.15 8.42
N GLY A 109 -12.17 -8.36 7.91
CA GLY A 109 -13.33 -7.50 8.14
C GLY A 109 -13.38 -6.26 7.24
N TYR A 110 -12.37 -6.05 6.39
CA TYR A 110 -12.31 -4.91 5.46
C TYR A 110 -12.64 -5.32 4.02
N SER A 111 -13.13 -4.36 3.24
CA SER A 111 -13.27 -4.49 1.78
C SER A 111 -12.25 -3.63 1.03
N LEU A 112 -12.14 -3.86 -0.29
CA LEU A 112 -11.35 -3.01 -1.17
C LEU A 112 -11.83 -1.55 -1.13
N ASP A 113 -13.13 -1.31 -0.95
CA ASP A 113 -13.70 0.04 -0.74
C ASP A 113 -13.03 0.75 0.44
N ASN A 114 -12.88 0.04 1.58
CA ASN A 114 -12.23 0.61 2.76
C ASN A 114 -10.77 0.97 2.48
N VAL A 115 -10.06 0.09 1.78
CA VAL A 115 -8.67 0.33 1.38
C VAL A 115 -8.58 1.57 0.49
N LEU A 116 -9.26 1.57 -0.67
CA LEU A 116 -9.19 2.66 -1.64
C LEU A 116 -9.62 4.00 -1.05
N THR A 117 -10.69 4.02 -0.25
CA THR A 117 -11.14 5.24 0.45
C THR A 117 -10.01 5.78 1.34
N THR A 118 -9.38 4.92 2.14
CA THR A 118 -8.28 5.31 3.04
C THR A 118 -7.08 5.85 2.26
N LEU A 119 -6.71 5.20 1.16
CA LEU A 119 -5.56 5.63 0.33
C LEU A 119 -5.85 6.97 -0.35
N TYR A 120 -7.03 7.15 -0.93
CA TYR A 120 -7.41 8.39 -1.61
C TYR A 120 -7.54 9.54 -0.61
N ASP A 121 -8.17 9.31 0.54
CA ASP A 121 -8.27 10.34 1.59
C ASP A 121 -6.88 10.78 2.05
N PHE A 122 -5.94 9.85 2.21
CA PHE A 122 -4.56 10.19 2.51
C PHE A 122 -3.91 11.03 1.41
N LEU A 123 -4.05 10.65 0.14
CA LEU A 123 -3.46 11.38 -0.99
C LEU A 123 -4.08 12.76 -1.23
N ASP A 124 -5.36 12.95 -0.88
CA ASP A 124 -6.00 14.27 -0.88
C ASP A 124 -5.38 15.20 0.17
N HIS A 125 -4.98 14.66 1.33
CA HIS A 125 -4.34 15.44 2.39
C HIS A 125 -2.84 15.63 2.17
N GLU A 126 -2.16 14.63 1.60
CA GLU A 126 -0.71 14.58 1.38
C GLU A 126 -0.37 14.37 -0.11
N PRO A 127 -0.70 15.34 -1.00
CA PRO A 127 -0.58 15.17 -2.44
C PRO A 127 0.88 15.09 -2.94
N SER A 128 1.86 15.34 -2.06
CA SER A 128 3.27 15.10 -2.38
C SER A 128 3.63 13.62 -2.40
N GLU A 129 2.82 12.75 -1.82
CA GLU A 129 3.16 11.34 -1.64
C GLU A 129 2.65 10.49 -2.79
N THR A 130 3.16 9.27 -2.91
CA THR A 130 2.61 8.23 -3.79
C THR A 130 2.56 6.91 -3.02
N ILE A 131 1.57 6.07 -3.34
CA ILE A 131 1.39 4.78 -2.68
C ILE A 131 1.54 3.67 -3.71
N ILE A 132 2.31 2.64 -3.38
CA ILE A 132 2.35 1.40 -4.14
C ILE A 132 1.35 0.44 -3.50
N LEU A 133 0.36 0.00 -4.27
CA LEU A 133 -0.65 -0.96 -3.80
C LEU A 133 -0.49 -2.28 -4.57
N ARG A 134 -0.01 -3.32 -3.90
CA ARG A 134 -0.04 -4.68 -4.43
C ARG A 134 -1.37 -5.33 -4.09
N ILE A 135 -2.08 -5.77 -5.13
CA ILE A 135 -3.36 -6.47 -5.01
C ILE A 135 -3.15 -7.90 -5.48
N GLN A 136 -3.29 -8.83 -4.55
CA GLN A 136 -3.26 -10.27 -4.82
C GLN A 136 -4.69 -10.82 -4.95
N GLU A 137 -4.88 -11.81 -5.81
CA GLU A 137 -6.10 -12.61 -5.84
C GLU A 137 -5.98 -13.86 -4.94
N SER A 138 -7.03 -14.18 -4.20
CA SER A 138 -7.17 -15.48 -3.52
C SER A 138 -8.58 -16.03 -3.70
N GLY A 139 -8.68 -17.34 -3.94
CA GLY A 139 -9.96 -18.04 -4.07
C GLY A 139 -9.96 -19.06 -5.20
N THR A 140 -11.12 -19.68 -5.42
CA THR A 140 -11.36 -20.65 -6.50
C THR A 140 -12.31 -20.10 -7.57
N PHE A 141 -12.54 -18.79 -7.60
CA PHE A 141 -13.46 -18.17 -8.55
C PHE A 141 -12.85 -18.08 -9.96
N ASP A 142 -13.72 -17.90 -10.96
CA ASP A 142 -13.27 -17.64 -12.32
C ASP A 142 -12.55 -16.29 -12.38
N PHE A 143 -11.36 -16.27 -12.99
CA PHE A 143 -10.50 -15.09 -13.02
C PHE A 143 -11.18 -13.90 -13.72
N ASN A 144 -12.07 -14.14 -14.70
CA ASN A 144 -12.83 -13.06 -15.34
C ASN A 144 -13.76 -12.39 -14.32
N THR A 145 -14.41 -13.16 -13.44
CA THR A 145 -15.32 -12.60 -12.43
C THR A 145 -14.57 -11.71 -11.45
N PHE A 146 -13.37 -12.12 -11.01
CA PHE A 146 -12.53 -11.29 -10.15
C PHE A 146 -12.11 -10.01 -10.88
N PHE A 147 -11.63 -10.13 -12.11
CA PHE A 147 -11.20 -9.00 -12.92
C PHE A 147 -12.33 -8.00 -13.22
N ASP A 148 -13.49 -8.47 -13.67
CA ASP A 148 -14.66 -7.63 -13.97
C ASP A 148 -15.14 -6.88 -12.71
N SER A 149 -15.06 -7.54 -11.55
CA SER A 149 -15.40 -6.92 -10.27
C SER A 149 -14.38 -5.86 -9.85
N MET A 150 -13.09 -6.07 -10.11
CA MET A 150 -12.04 -5.06 -9.90
C MET A 150 -12.26 -3.83 -10.79
N GLU A 151 -12.62 -4.04 -12.06
CA GLU A 151 -12.86 -2.96 -13.01
C GLU A 151 -13.93 -1.98 -12.52
N GLY A 152 -14.97 -2.47 -11.83
CA GLY A 152 -16.00 -1.62 -11.23
C GLY A 152 -15.49 -0.59 -10.21
N TYR A 153 -14.33 -0.82 -9.59
CA TYR A 153 -13.71 0.13 -8.65
C TYR A 153 -12.94 1.26 -9.33
N PHE A 154 -12.57 1.08 -10.61
CA PHE A 154 -11.76 2.04 -11.36
C PHE A 154 -12.53 2.69 -12.51
N ALA A 155 -13.68 2.13 -12.88
CA ALA A 155 -14.58 2.70 -13.88
C ALA A 155 -15.32 3.94 -13.32
N PRO A 156 -15.37 5.07 -14.07
CA PRO A 156 -16.13 6.26 -13.66
C PRO A 156 -17.64 5.97 -13.48
N GLY A 157 -18.30 6.78 -12.66
CA GLY A 157 -19.75 6.68 -12.40
C GLY A 157 -20.11 6.17 -11.01
N SER A 158 -19.12 5.97 -10.15
CA SER A 158 -19.27 5.78 -8.70
C SER A 158 -18.33 6.73 -7.96
N GLU A 159 -18.56 6.95 -6.65
CA GLU A 159 -17.69 7.82 -5.84
C GLU A 159 -16.22 7.37 -5.88
N LEU A 160 -15.96 6.07 -5.73
CA LEU A 160 -14.60 5.52 -5.81
C LEU A 160 -14.03 5.55 -7.23
N GLY A 161 -14.86 5.24 -8.23
CA GLY A 161 -14.44 5.27 -9.64
C GLY A 161 -14.07 6.66 -10.12
N ASP A 162 -14.82 7.69 -9.71
CA ASP A 162 -14.53 9.08 -10.06
C ASP A 162 -13.23 9.56 -9.38
N ARG A 163 -12.97 9.13 -8.15
CA ARG A 163 -11.69 9.37 -7.47
C ARG A 163 -10.54 8.57 -8.08
N ALA A 164 -10.79 7.37 -8.59
CA ALA A 164 -9.79 6.55 -9.25
C ALA A 164 -9.21 7.25 -10.49
N VAL A 165 -10.00 8.04 -11.23
CA VAL A 165 -9.51 8.86 -12.35
C VAL A 165 -8.41 9.84 -11.92
N GLN A 166 -8.47 10.32 -10.68
CA GLN A 166 -7.51 11.27 -10.12
C GLN A 166 -6.31 10.57 -9.50
N HIS A 167 -6.57 9.47 -8.78
CA HIS A 167 -5.58 8.84 -7.92
C HIS A 167 -5.00 7.54 -8.45
N ILE A 168 -5.49 6.90 -9.50
CA ILE A 168 -4.81 5.72 -10.06
C ILE A 168 -3.78 6.18 -11.09
N TYR A 169 -2.53 5.75 -10.90
CA TYR A 169 -1.51 5.92 -11.92
C TYR A 169 -1.75 4.93 -13.04
N VAL A 170 -2.12 5.46 -14.22
CA VAL A 170 -2.20 4.69 -15.46
C VAL A 170 -0.94 4.97 -16.27
N GLY A 171 -0.06 3.97 -16.33
CA GLY A 171 1.14 4.00 -17.18
C GLY A 171 0.80 3.73 -18.64
N ASN A 172 1.79 3.92 -19.51
CA ASN A 172 1.63 3.58 -20.92
C ASN A 172 1.72 2.05 -21.08
N SER A 173 0.67 1.40 -21.59
CA SER A 173 0.57 -0.06 -21.68
C SER A 173 1.67 -0.73 -22.52
N ASP A 174 2.35 0.05 -23.37
CA ASP A 174 3.42 -0.42 -24.25
C ASP A 174 4.82 -0.24 -23.64
N ASP A 175 4.94 0.43 -22.49
CA ASP A 175 6.21 0.74 -21.83
C ASP A 175 6.23 0.20 -20.40
N ALA A 176 7.12 -0.75 -20.14
CA ALA A 176 7.33 -1.34 -18.81
C ALA A 176 8.07 -0.41 -17.83
N THR A 177 8.30 0.85 -18.21
CA THR A 177 9.01 1.82 -17.39
C THR A 177 8.15 2.27 -16.20
N LEU A 178 8.68 2.08 -15.00
CA LEU A 178 8.08 2.59 -13.76
C LEU A 178 8.13 4.14 -13.73
N PRO A 179 7.10 4.80 -13.17
CA PRO A 179 7.07 6.26 -13.12
C PRO A 179 8.23 6.85 -12.32
N THR A 180 8.54 8.11 -12.62
CA THR A 180 9.24 8.99 -11.69
C THR A 180 8.36 9.34 -10.50
N LEU A 181 8.97 9.78 -9.40
CA LEU A 181 8.22 10.21 -8.22
C LEU A 181 7.22 11.32 -8.57
N GLY A 182 7.62 12.30 -9.38
CA GLY A 182 6.77 13.40 -9.82
C GLY A 182 5.53 12.96 -10.58
N GLU A 183 5.64 11.95 -11.44
CA GLU A 183 4.51 11.39 -12.21
C GLU A 183 3.53 10.61 -11.31
N ALA A 184 4.03 10.06 -10.21
CA ALA A 184 3.30 9.23 -9.27
C ALA A 184 2.70 10.00 -8.07
N ARG A 185 3.15 11.24 -7.80
CA ARG A 185 2.61 12.04 -6.69
C ARG A 185 1.10 12.23 -6.79
N GLY A 186 0.43 12.13 -5.65
CA GLY A 186 -1.03 12.17 -5.53
C GLY A 186 -1.72 10.90 -6.07
N LYS A 187 -0.96 9.86 -6.45
CA LYS A 187 -1.48 8.65 -7.07
C LYS A 187 -1.02 7.37 -6.37
N VAL A 188 -1.83 6.34 -6.57
CA VAL A 188 -1.60 4.94 -6.27
C VAL A 188 -1.06 4.25 -7.53
N VAL A 189 0.13 3.68 -7.42
CA VAL A 189 0.73 2.79 -8.41
C VAL A 189 0.34 1.36 -8.06
N ILE A 190 -0.53 0.75 -8.86
CA ILE A 190 -0.99 -0.62 -8.60
C ILE A 190 0.05 -1.63 -9.12
N LEU A 191 0.38 -2.61 -8.29
CA LEU A 191 1.02 -3.86 -8.70
C LEU A 191 -0.07 -4.93 -8.80
N GLN A 192 -0.37 -5.38 -10.02
CA GLN A 192 -1.43 -6.32 -10.30
C GLN A 192 -0.92 -7.77 -10.19
N ASP A 193 -1.12 -8.38 -9.03
CA ASP A 193 -0.79 -9.79 -8.75
C ASP A 193 -2.04 -10.67 -8.90
N PHE A 194 -2.62 -10.60 -10.10
CA PHE A 194 -3.78 -11.38 -10.52
C PHE A 194 -3.90 -11.38 -12.05
N LYS A 195 -4.64 -12.35 -12.58
CA LYS A 195 -4.80 -12.50 -14.03
C LYS A 195 -5.80 -11.49 -14.58
N SER A 196 -5.48 -10.90 -15.72
CA SER A 196 -6.33 -9.93 -16.44
C SER A 196 -6.18 -10.09 -17.96
N SER A 197 -7.20 -9.68 -18.72
CA SER A 197 -7.17 -9.61 -20.18
C SER A 197 -7.88 -8.31 -20.65
N PRO A 198 -7.16 -7.33 -21.24
CA PRO A 198 -5.72 -7.31 -21.52
C PRO A 198 -4.88 -7.34 -20.24
N ARG A 199 -3.57 -7.67 -20.35
CA ARG A 199 -2.67 -7.77 -19.19
C ARG A 199 -2.33 -6.38 -18.67
N GLY A 200 -2.48 -6.16 -17.36
CA GLY A 200 -2.03 -4.93 -16.69
C GLY A 200 -2.82 -3.65 -17.00
N PRO A 201 -4.16 -3.67 -17.09
CA PRO A 201 -4.93 -2.49 -17.52
C PRO A 201 -4.93 -1.35 -16.49
N TYR A 202 -4.64 -1.65 -15.22
CA TYR A 202 -4.73 -0.71 -14.11
C TYR A 202 -3.41 -0.54 -13.34
N GLY A 203 -2.37 -1.28 -13.71
CA GLY A 203 -1.11 -1.31 -12.99
C GLY A 203 -0.06 -2.24 -13.60
N ILE A 204 1.11 -2.25 -12.99
CA ILE A 204 2.24 -3.07 -13.44
C ILE A 204 1.92 -4.54 -13.13
N PRO A 205 1.92 -5.45 -14.12
CA PRO A 205 1.73 -6.87 -13.87
C PRO A 205 2.80 -7.41 -12.92
N TRP A 206 2.36 -8.10 -11.88
CA TRP A 206 3.20 -8.83 -10.95
C TRP A 206 3.03 -10.33 -11.26
N ASP A 207 3.91 -10.81 -12.14
CA ASP A 207 4.09 -12.18 -12.63
C ASP A 207 2.84 -12.93 -13.14
#